data_AF-A0A0B8P1W1-F1
#
_entry.id   AF-A0A0B8P1W1-F1
#
_cell.length_a   1.000
_cell.length_b   1.000
_cell.length_c   1.000
_cell.angle_alpha   90.00
_cell.angle_beta   90.00
_cell.angle_gamma   90.00
#
_symmetry.space_group_name_H-M   'P 1'
#
loop_
_entity.id
_entity.type
_entity.pdbx_description
1 polymer ?
#
loop_
_entity_poly.entity_id
_entity_poly.type
_entity_poly.pdbx_seq_one_letter_code
_entity_poly.pdbx_strand_id
1 'polypeptide(L)'
;MMKIVKNELVLLIGVFTVILFKSFGDGILLGNMGSPVGILLTLVLFAVVMKAIFAVVRHSDALAINLGDPYGTLILTLSVILLEVVMISSVMLTGDENPMLARDTMFAVVMTVMNGLVGITLLVGGLKYHTQKYNLDGINLT
;
A
#
# COMPACT_ATOMS: atom_id res chain seq x y z
N MET A 1 -12.63 19.81 16.84
CA MET A 1 -11.84 18.80 17.58
C MET A 1 -12.17 17.35 17.22
N MET A 2 -13.45 16.94 17.14
CA MET A 2 -13.85 15.55 16.87
C MET A 2 -13.46 14.99 15.47
N LYS A 3 -13.26 15.86 14.46
CA LYS A 3 -12.85 15.44 13.10
C LYS A 3 -11.38 15.00 13.01
N ILE A 4 -10.49 15.64 13.78
CA ILE A 4 -9.05 15.33 13.80
C ILE A 4 -8.83 13.95 14.45
N VAL A 5 -9.51 13.70 15.58
CA VAL A 5 -9.43 12.40 16.29
C VAL A 5 -9.96 11.24 15.44
N LYS A 6 -10.99 11.47 14.61
CA LYS A 6 -11.49 10.45 13.67
C LYS A 6 -10.52 10.16 12.51
N ASN A 7 -9.69 11.13 12.12
CA ASN A 7 -8.72 10.96 11.04
C ASN A 7 -7.44 10.26 11.51
N GLU A 8 -6.99 10.54 12.74
CA GLU A 8 -5.81 9.92 13.37
C GLU A 8 -6.10 8.58 14.07
N LEU A 9 -7.37 8.13 14.05
CA LEU A 9 -7.80 6.89 14.70
C LEU A 9 -7.06 5.66 14.13
N VAL A 10 -6.77 5.67 12.83
CA VAL A 10 -6.02 4.59 12.19
C VAL A 10 -4.58 4.52 12.71
N LEU A 11 -3.96 5.67 13.00
CA LEU A 11 -2.63 5.72 13.59
C LEU A 11 -2.64 5.18 15.01
N LEU A 12 -3.61 5.58 15.84
CA LEU A 12 -3.78 5.05 17.20
C LEU A 12 -4.02 3.54 17.20
N ILE A 13 -4.87 3.02 16.30
CA ILE A 13 -5.08 1.58 16.13
C ILE A 13 -3.77 0.90 15.74
N GLY A 14 -3.04 1.43 14.76
CA GLY A 14 -1.76 0.85 14.31
C GLY A 14 -0.74 0.78 15.44
N VAL A 15 -0.54 1.88 16.17
CA VAL A 15 0.39 1.93 17.32
C VAL A 15 -0.04 0.95 18.42
N PHE A 16 -1.34 0.92 18.74
CA PHE A 16 -1.87 -0.02 19.73
C PHE A 16 -1.64 -1.48 19.32
N THR A 17 -1.90 -1.81 18.04
CA THR A 17 -1.65 -3.14 17.49
C THR A 17 -0.17 -3.52 17.56
N VAL A 18 0.76 -2.62 17.22
CA VAL A 18 2.21 -2.89 17.32
C VAL A 18 2.62 -3.17 18.77
N ILE A 19 2.14 -2.37 19.73
CA ILE A 19 2.47 -2.56 21.16
C ILE A 19 1.93 -3.89 21.66
N LEU A 20 0.67 -4.21 21.36
CA LEU A 20 0.03 -5.44 21.78
C LEU A 20 0.76 -6.67 21.21
N PHE A 21 1.09 -6.65 19.92
CA PHE A 21 1.75 -7.77 19.26
C PHE A 21 3.22 -7.93 19.64
N LYS A 22 3.94 -6.83 19.85
CA LYS A 22 5.32 -6.93 20.35
C LYS A 22 5.35 -7.52 21.78
N SER A 23 4.29 -7.29 22.58
CA SER A 23 4.25 -7.76 23.96
C SER A 23 3.66 -9.17 24.13
N PHE A 24 2.74 -9.62 23.26
CA PHE A 24 2.01 -10.89 23.40
C PHE A 24 2.07 -11.79 22.16
N GLY A 25 2.57 -11.28 21.03
CA GLY A 25 2.50 -11.93 19.73
C GLY A 25 3.38 -13.17 19.62
N ASP A 26 4.61 -13.12 20.15
CA ASP A 26 5.57 -14.22 20.02
C ASP A 26 5.06 -15.53 20.64
N GLY A 27 4.34 -15.46 21.77
CA GLY A 27 3.80 -16.64 22.45
C GLY A 27 2.60 -17.30 21.76
N ILE A 28 1.79 -16.52 21.04
CA ILE A 28 0.54 -17.00 20.40
C ILE A 28 0.76 -17.34 18.92
N LEU A 29 1.56 -16.55 18.21
CA LEU A 29 1.79 -16.73 16.78
C LEU A 29 2.83 -17.81 16.48
N LEU A 30 3.99 -17.80 17.15
CA LEU A 30 5.07 -18.76 16.82
C LEU A 30 4.74 -20.19 17.28
N GLY A 31 3.91 -20.35 18.32
CA GLY A 31 3.56 -21.66 18.88
C GLY A 31 2.37 -22.36 18.22
N ASN A 32 1.45 -21.64 17.56
CA ASN A 32 0.18 -22.24 17.11
C ASN A 32 -0.50 -21.53 15.92
N MET A 33 0.25 -21.25 14.84
CA MET A 33 -0.27 -20.58 13.63
C MET A 33 -1.48 -21.30 12.99
N GLY A 34 -1.56 -22.62 13.11
CA GLY A 34 -2.66 -23.43 12.57
C GLY A 34 -3.96 -23.42 13.39
N SER A 35 -3.94 -22.81 14.58
CA SER A 35 -5.16 -22.71 15.40
C SER A 35 -6.16 -21.71 14.81
N PRO A 36 -7.48 -21.90 15.04
CA PRO A 36 -8.49 -20.92 14.63
C PRO A 36 -8.22 -19.50 15.17
N VAL A 37 -7.59 -19.41 16.35
CA VAL A 37 -7.18 -18.15 16.98
C VAL A 37 -6.04 -17.48 16.20
N GLY A 38 -5.01 -18.24 15.80
CA GLY A 38 -3.88 -17.72 15.02
C GLY A 38 -4.30 -17.19 13.65
N ILE A 39 -5.21 -17.90 12.96
CA ILE A 39 -5.76 -17.47 11.67
C ILE A 39 -6.58 -16.18 11.83
N LEU A 40 -7.48 -16.13 12.82
CA LEU A 40 -8.28 -14.93 13.08
C LEU A 40 -7.40 -13.72 13.37
N LEU A 41 -6.38 -13.92 14.19
CA LEU A 41 -5.43 -12.87 14.59
C LEU A 41 -4.61 -12.36 13.40
N THR A 42 -4.18 -13.25 12.50
CA THR A 42 -3.49 -12.92 11.25
C THR A 42 -4.39 -12.10 10.32
N LEU A 43 -5.67 -12.47 10.18
CA LEU A 43 -6.63 -11.72 9.37
C LEU A 43 -6.89 -10.32 9.94
N VAL A 44 -6.96 -10.19 11.27
CA VAL A 44 -7.10 -8.89 11.94
C VAL A 44 -5.88 -8.02 11.68
N LEU A 45 -4.66 -8.56 11.83
CA LEU A 45 -3.43 -7.84 11.49
C LEU A 45 -3.44 -7.37 10.04
N PHE A 46 -3.76 -8.26 9.12
CA PHE A 46 -3.83 -7.94 7.71
C PHE A 46 -4.82 -6.79 7.45
N ALA A 47 -6.01 -6.84 8.05
CA ALA A 47 -6.99 -5.77 7.92
C ALA A 47 -6.50 -4.42 8.50
N VAL A 48 -5.78 -4.44 9.63
CA VAL A 48 -5.19 -3.23 10.24
C VAL A 48 -4.12 -2.63 9.31
N VAL A 49 -3.21 -3.46 8.78
CA VAL A 49 -2.16 -3.01 7.84
C VAL A 49 -2.79 -2.42 6.58
N MET A 50 -3.78 -3.10 6.00
CA MET A 50 -4.50 -2.60 4.82
C MET A 50 -5.15 -1.23 5.11
N LYS A 51 -5.81 -1.07 6.26
CA LYS A 51 -6.39 0.22 6.67
C LYS A 51 -5.34 1.31 6.85
N ALA A 52 -4.17 0.98 7.41
CA ALA A 52 -3.06 1.91 7.58
C ALA A 52 -2.53 2.41 6.24
N ILE A 53 -2.30 1.50 5.28
CA ILE A 53 -1.86 1.83 3.93
C ILE A 53 -2.81 2.82 3.25
N PHE A 54 -4.13 2.54 3.26
CA PHE A 54 -5.12 3.46 2.68
C PHE A 54 -5.18 4.81 3.40
N ALA A 55 -4.94 4.84 4.71
CA ALA A 55 -4.92 6.10 5.46
C ALA A 55 -3.73 6.99 5.04
N VAL A 56 -2.56 6.40 4.79
CA VAL A 56 -1.38 7.12 4.28
C VAL A 56 -1.66 7.72 2.91
N VAL A 57 -2.20 6.94 1.97
CA VAL A 57 -2.53 7.42 0.61
C VAL A 57 -3.55 8.56 0.66
N ARG A 58 -4.61 8.42 1.47
CA ARG A 58 -5.60 9.50 1.65
C ARG A 58 -4.96 10.79 2.18
N HIS A 59 -3.97 10.67 3.06
CA HIS A 59 -3.27 11.84 3.60
C HIS A 59 -2.34 12.47 2.57
N SER A 60 -1.65 11.66 1.74
CA SER A 60 -0.84 12.19 0.64
C SER A 60 -1.71 12.88 -0.41
N ASP A 61 -2.89 12.34 -0.74
CA ASP A 61 -3.83 12.98 -1.67
C ASP A 61 -4.32 14.33 -1.13
N ALA A 62 -4.71 14.38 0.15
CA ALA A 62 -5.11 15.62 0.78
C ALA A 62 -3.97 16.65 0.77
N LEU A 63 -2.73 16.20 1.01
CA LEU A 63 -1.56 17.08 0.95
C LEU A 63 -1.28 17.54 -0.50
N ALA A 64 -1.43 16.66 -1.48
CA ALA A 64 -1.21 16.96 -2.89
C ALA A 64 -2.16 18.06 -3.39
N ILE A 65 -3.44 17.99 -3.00
CA ILE A 65 -4.43 19.03 -3.34
C ILE A 65 -4.05 20.39 -2.74
N ASN A 66 -3.53 20.41 -1.51
CA ASN A 66 -3.15 21.65 -0.84
C ASN A 66 -1.90 22.30 -1.43
N LEU A 67 -0.97 21.51 -2.00
CA LEU A 67 0.25 22.04 -2.61
C LEU A 67 0.06 22.46 -4.07
N GLY A 68 -0.90 21.85 -4.79
CA GLY A 68 -1.09 22.07 -6.22
C GLY A 68 0.05 21.54 -7.07
N ASP A 69 -0.12 21.58 -8.39
CA ASP A 69 0.92 21.09 -9.33
C ASP A 69 2.06 22.10 -9.49
N PRO A 70 3.32 21.62 -9.57
CA PRO A 70 3.77 20.23 -9.72
C PRO A 70 4.07 19.48 -8.40
N TYR A 71 4.09 20.17 -7.27
CA TYR A 71 4.52 19.60 -6.00
C TYR A 71 3.58 18.53 -5.46
N GLY A 72 2.28 18.67 -5.72
CA GLY A 72 1.28 17.68 -5.33
C GLY A 72 1.53 16.34 -6.00
N THR A 73 1.81 16.33 -7.30
CA THR A 73 2.18 15.13 -8.05
C THR A 73 3.48 14.50 -7.50
N LEU A 74 4.49 15.29 -7.15
CA LEU A 74 5.73 14.80 -6.54
C LEU A 74 5.49 14.14 -5.18
N ILE A 75 4.66 14.74 -4.32
CA ILE A 75 4.34 14.16 -3.01
C ILE A 75 3.55 12.86 -3.16
N LEU A 76 2.61 12.79 -4.09
CA LEU A 76 1.81 11.59 -4.33
C LEU A 76 2.70 10.42 -4.76
N THR A 77 3.56 10.66 -5.76
CA THR A 77 4.49 9.65 -6.27
C THR A 77 5.51 9.23 -5.22
N LEU A 78 6.10 10.18 -4.49
CA LEU A 78 7.03 9.89 -3.40
C LEU A 78 6.39 9.05 -2.29
N SER A 79 5.13 9.34 -1.93
CA SER A 79 4.42 8.61 -0.87
C SER A 79 4.23 7.13 -1.23
N VAL A 80 3.87 6.83 -2.48
CA VAL A 80 3.70 5.45 -2.95
C VAL A 80 5.04 4.72 -3.00
N ILE A 81 6.10 5.36 -3.50
CA ILE A 81 7.45 4.76 -3.57
C ILE A 81 8.01 4.49 -2.18
N LEU A 82 7.83 5.40 -1.21
CA LEU A 82 8.26 5.18 0.16
C LEU A 82 7.56 4.00 0.81
N LEU A 83 6.25 3.84 0.56
CA LEU A 83 5.50 2.68 1.05
C LEU A 83 6.11 1.37 0.53
N GLU A 84 6.44 1.33 -0.75
CA GLU A 84 7.04 0.17 -1.40
C GLU A 84 8.44 -0.15 -0.83
N VAL A 85 9.33 0.84 -0.76
CA VAL A 85 10.69 0.66 -0.22
C VAL A 85 10.67 0.20 1.23
N VAL A 86 9.78 0.75 2.07
CA VAL A 86 9.64 0.32 3.47
C VAL A 86 9.12 -1.11 3.57
N MET A 87 8.15 -1.50 2.73
CA MET A 87 7.62 -2.86 2.71
C MET A 87 8.69 -3.87 2.31
N ILE A 88 9.43 -3.62 1.23
CA ILE A 88 10.53 -4.49 0.77
C ILE A 88 11.61 -4.57 1.84
N SER A 89 12.01 -3.44 2.41
CA SER A 89 13.02 -3.39 3.47
C SER A 89 12.59 -4.18 4.71
N SER A 90 11.32 -4.07 5.12
CA SER A 90 10.78 -4.84 6.25
C SER A 90 10.82 -6.35 6.02
N VAL A 91 10.54 -6.80 4.78
CA VAL A 91 10.62 -8.22 4.42
C VAL A 91 12.07 -8.70 4.42
N MET A 92 12.99 -7.91 3.88
CA MET A 92 14.42 -8.27 3.86
C MET A 92 15.08 -8.29 5.24
N LEU A 93 14.63 -7.43 6.17
CA LEU A 93 15.13 -7.41 7.54
C LEU A 93 14.61 -8.57 8.40
N THR A 94 13.45 -9.13 8.06
CA THR A 94 12.78 -10.17 8.86
C THR A 94 13.01 -11.57 8.27
N GLY A 95 13.27 -11.68 6.96
CA GLY A 95 13.50 -12.94 6.27
C GLY A 95 14.98 -13.30 6.08
N ASP A 96 15.24 -14.41 5.40
CA ASP A 96 16.59 -14.78 4.99
C ASP A 96 17.18 -13.72 4.03
N GLU A 97 18.48 -13.42 4.19
CA GLU A 97 19.20 -12.47 3.35
C GLU A 97 19.27 -12.96 1.89
N ASN A 98 18.25 -12.63 1.12
CA ASN A 98 18.19 -12.94 -0.31
C ASN A 98 18.05 -11.65 -1.12
N PRO A 99 19.14 -11.12 -1.70
CA PRO A 99 19.09 -9.90 -2.50
C PRO A 99 18.24 -10.04 -3.77
N MET A 100 17.87 -11.26 -4.18
CA MET A 100 16.94 -11.49 -5.29
C MET A 100 15.51 -11.09 -4.93
N LEU A 101 15.10 -11.13 -3.66
CA LEU A 101 13.74 -10.78 -3.24
C LEU A 101 13.37 -9.33 -3.56
N ALA A 102 14.29 -8.38 -3.34
CA ALA A 102 14.06 -6.98 -3.68
C ALA A 102 13.85 -6.78 -5.18
N ARG A 103 14.65 -7.45 -6.01
CA ARG A 103 14.51 -7.38 -7.46
C ARG A 103 13.20 -8.02 -7.93
N ASP A 104 12.87 -9.20 -7.40
CA ASP A 104 11.71 -9.96 -7.81
C ASP A 104 10.40 -9.25 -7.41
N THR A 105 10.38 -8.57 -6.26
CA THR A 105 9.25 -7.72 -5.84
C THR A 105 9.07 -6.50 -6.74
N MET A 106 10.14 -5.80 -7.11
CA MET A 106 10.06 -4.69 -8.08
C MET A 106 9.57 -5.16 -9.45
N PHE A 107 10.04 -6.31 -9.94
CA PHE A 107 9.53 -6.89 -11.18
C PHE A 107 8.06 -7.26 -11.08
N ALA A 108 7.62 -7.82 -9.95
CA ALA A 108 6.23 -8.13 -9.70
C ALA A 108 5.37 -6.85 -9.75
N VAL A 109 5.80 -5.76 -9.11
CA VAL A 109 5.08 -4.48 -9.11
C VAL A 109 4.94 -3.93 -10.54
N VAL A 110 6.03 -3.89 -11.30
CA VAL A 110 5.98 -3.43 -12.70
C VAL A 110 5.05 -4.31 -13.54
N MET A 111 5.10 -5.63 -13.38
CA MET A 111 4.21 -6.56 -14.07
C MET A 111 2.75 -6.35 -13.66
N THR A 112 2.48 -6.12 -12.37
CA THR A 112 1.14 -5.83 -11.85
C THR A 112 0.58 -4.52 -12.41
N VAL A 113 1.39 -3.47 -12.54
CA VAL A 113 0.94 -2.19 -13.13
C VAL A 113 0.73 -2.33 -14.64
N MET A 114 1.72 -2.85 -15.36
CA MET A 114 1.70 -2.89 -16.84
C MET A 114 0.74 -3.92 -17.41
N ASN A 115 0.64 -5.12 -16.82
CA ASN A 115 -0.23 -6.17 -17.34
C ASN A 115 -1.55 -6.23 -16.56
N GLY A 116 -1.48 -6.08 -15.23
CA GLY A 116 -2.66 -6.16 -14.37
C GLY A 116 -3.53 -4.90 -14.49
N LEU A 117 -3.06 -3.77 -13.95
CA LEU A 117 -3.83 -2.53 -13.87
C LEU A 117 -4.21 -2.03 -15.26
N VAL A 118 -3.22 -1.85 -16.16
CA VAL A 118 -3.47 -1.37 -17.54
C VAL A 118 -4.31 -2.38 -18.33
N GLY A 119 -4.07 -3.68 -18.17
CA GLY A 119 -4.90 -4.70 -18.83
C GLY A 119 -6.37 -4.64 -18.40
N ILE A 120 -6.62 -4.50 -17.09
CA ILE A 120 -7.98 -4.39 -16.53
C ILE A 120 -8.67 -3.10 -17.02
N THR A 121 -7.97 -1.96 -17.03
CA THR A 121 -8.57 -0.69 -17.51
C THR A 121 -8.91 -0.76 -18.99
N LEU A 122 -8.06 -1.38 -19.81
CA LEU A 122 -8.33 -1.62 -21.23
C LEU A 122 -9.51 -2.58 -21.43
N LEU A 123 -9.54 -3.69 -20.70
CA LEU A 123 -10.61 -4.69 -20.80
C LEU A 123 -11.96 -4.10 -20.38
N VAL A 124 -12.04 -3.48 -19.21
CA VAL A 124 -13.28 -2.90 -18.68
C VAL A 124 -13.75 -1.72 -19.54
N GLY A 125 -12.85 -0.82 -19.93
CA GLY A 125 -13.21 0.31 -20.77
C GLY A 125 -13.56 -0.11 -22.20
N GLY A 126 -12.92 -1.15 -22.73
CA GLY A 126 -13.21 -1.72 -24.05
C GLY A 126 -14.58 -2.40 -24.09
N LEU A 127 -14.92 -3.20 -23.07
CA LEU A 127 -16.24 -3.82 -22.91
C LEU A 127 -17.37 -2.78 -22.83
N LYS A 128 -17.13 -1.67 -22.11
CA LYS A 128 -18.18 -0.65 -21.89
C LYS A 128 -18.30 0.36 -23.02
N TYR A 129 -17.18 0.82 -23.58
CA TYR A 129 -17.15 1.97 -24.49
C TYR A 129 -16.71 1.62 -25.93
N HIS A 130 -16.26 0.37 -26.20
CA HIS A 130 -15.76 -0.16 -27.49
C HIS A 130 -14.54 0.57 -28.09
N THR A 131 -14.39 1.86 -27.84
CA THR A 131 -13.26 2.71 -28.20
C THR A 131 -12.87 3.54 -26.98
N GLN A 132 -11.56 3.66 -26.71
CA GLN A 132 -11.04 4.48 -25.61
C GLN A 132 -10.32 5.70 -26.17
N LYS A 133 -10.67 6.88 -25.69
CA LYS A 133 -9.94 8.11 -26.01
C LYS A 133 -8.70 8.17 -25.14
N TYR A 134 -7.53 8.32 -25.77
CA TYR A 134 -6.27 8.56 -25.09
C TYR A 134 -5.81 9.99 -25.39
N ASN A 135 -5.19 10.65 -24.41
CA ASN A 135 -4.65 11.98 -24.61
C ASN A 135 -3.23 11.90 -25.19
N LEU A 136 -2.95 12.66 -26.25
CA LEU A 136 -1.63 12.75 -26.88
C LEU A 136 -0.77 13.87 -26.28
N ASP A 137 -1.34 14.78 -25.50
CA ASP A 137 -0.62 15.94 -24.95
C ASP A 137 0.56 15.55 -24.03
N GLY A 138 0.52 14.36 -23.43
CA GLY A 138 1.65 13.85 -22.64
C GLY A 138 2.82 13.29 -23.46
N ILE A 139 2.68 13.20 -24.79
CA ILE A 139 3.66 12.62 -25.73
C ILE A 139 4.21 13.69 -26.69
N ASN A 140 3.52 14.83 -26.83
CA ASN A 140 3.94 15.93 -27.71
C ASN A 140 5.10 16.72 -27.08
N LEU A 141 6.32 16.38 -27.48
CA LEU A 141 7.51 17.23 -27.39
C LEU A 141 7.52 18.21 -28.57
N THR A 142 6.63 19.21 -28.55
CA THR A 142 6.69 20.37 -29.46
C THR A 142 6.90 21.65 -28.66
#